data_AF-A0A238VCE8-F1
#
_entry.id   AF-A0A238VCE8-F1
#
_cell.length_a   1.000
_cell.length_b   1.000
_cell.length_c   1.000
_cell.angle_alpha   90.00
_cell.angle_beta   90.00
_cell.angle_gamma   90.00
#
_symmetry.space_group_name_H-M   'P 1'
#
loop_
_entity.id
_entity.type
_entity.pdbx_description
1 polymer ?
#
loop_
_entity_poly.entity_id
_entity_poly.type
_entity_poly.pdbx_seq_one_letter_code
_entity_poly.pdbx_strand_id
1 'polypeptide(L)'
;MKKSVLVLGLIALFLTSCGEKKKEEVKKEVETPVETTKEVAKEKVMNSDDFVVLGKQLFTDKTCTTCHQADAKVIGPSIKDINKVYAEKGGNIVKFLKGEAEAIVDTDPGQVAIMKANLDGFVKDLSGNELAALAAYMRSIK
;
A
#
# COMPACT_ATOMS: atom_id res chain seq x y z
N MET A 1 -18.89 -52.21 -19.45
CA MET A 1 -19.08 -51.54 -18.14
C MET A 1 -20.35 -50.69 -18.22
N LYS A 2 -21.34 -51.03 -17.39
CA LYS A 2 -22.39 -50.22 -16.74
C LYS A 2 -23.18 -49.20 -17.62
N LYS A 3 -24.42 -49.64 -17.91
CA LYS A 3 -25.61 -48.91 -18.40
C LYS A 3 -25.94 -47.75 -17.43
N SER A 4 -26.08 -46.51 -17.89
CA SER A 4 -27.31 -45.84 -18.36
C SER A 4 -28.15 -45.18 -17.26
N VAL A 5 -28.78 -44.05 -17.65
CA VAL A 5 -30.01 -43.41 -17.13
C VAL A 5 -29.90 -42.17 -16.21
N LEU A 6 -29.95 -41.03 -16.92
CA LEU A 6 -30.68 -39.77 -16.74
C LEU A 6 -31.91 -39.77 -15.80
N VAL A 7 -32.00 -38.80 -14.88
CA VAL A 7 -33.27 -38.37 -14.24
C VAL A 7 -33.34 -36.84 -14.19
N LEU A 8 -34.31 -36.29 -14.93
CA LEU A 8 -34.84 -34.93 -14.81
C LEU A 8 -35.59 -34.78 -13.47
N GLY A 9 -35.41 -33.63 -12.81
CA GLY A 9 -36.25 -33.16 -11.71
C GLY A 9 -36.54 -31.66 -11.85
N LEU A 10 -37.63 -31.36 -12.55
CA LEU A 10 -38.27 -30.05 -12.69
C LEU A 10 -39.45 -30.00 -11.69
N ILE A 11 -39.71 -28.85 -11.05
CA ILE A 11 -40.99 -28.34 -10.47
C ILE A 11 -40.68 -27.46 -9.25
N ALA A 12 -41.36 -26.36 -8.95
CA ALA A 12 -41.96 -25.25 -9.68
C ALA A 12 -42.34 -24.21 -8.58
N LEU A 13 -42.32 -22.94 -8.96
CA LEU A 13 -43.06 -21.77 -8.41
C LEU A 13 -43.68 -21.85 -7.00
N PHE A 14 -43.36 -20.85 -6.18
CA PHE A 14 -44.38 -20.04 -5.51
C PHE A 14 -44.08 -18.55 -5.64
N LEU A 15 -44.99 -17.86 -6.32
CA LEU A 15 -45.16 -16.41 -6.36
C LEU A 15 -45.95 -15.96 -5.12
N THR A 16 -45.65 -14.77 -4.59
CA THR A 16 -46.50 -13.78 -3.86
C THR A 16 -45.54 -12.88 -3.07
N SER A 17 -45.61 -11.55 -3.01
CA SER A 17 -46.62 -10.57 -3.39
C SER A 17 -45.92 -9.20 -3.44
N CYS A 18 -46.18 -8.40 -4.49
CA CYS A 18 -45.87 -6.98 -4.53
C CYS A 18 -47.10 -6.21 -4.02
N GLY A 19 -46.94 -5.20 -3.16
CA GLY A 19 -48.05 -4.40 -2.65
C GLY A 19 -47.62 -3.23 -1.76
N GLU A 20 -47.49 -2.05 -2.36
CA GLU A 20 -47.47 -0.75 -1.68
C GLU A 20 -48.83 -0.43 -1.02
N LYS A 21 -48.82 0.03 0.24
CA LYS A 21 -49.43 1.31 0.71
C LYS A 21 -49.45 1.44 2.24
N LYS A 22 -49.11 2.65 2.67
CA LYS A 22 -49.07 3.24 4.02
C LYS A 22 -50.21 2.83 4.96
N LYS A 23 -49.86 2.63 6.25
CA LYS A 23 -50.59 3.22 7.37
C LYS A 23 -49.63 3.61 8.48
N GLU A 24 -49.78 4.86 8.89
CA GLU A 24 -49.01 5.65 9.84
C GLU A 24 -49.56 5.44 11.27
N GLU A 25 -48.79 5.94 12.27
CA GLU A 25 -49.16 6.16 13.69
C GLU A 25 -49.00 4.91 14.63
N VAL A 26 -48.30 4.90 15.78
CA VAL A 26 -47.81 5.92 16.73
C VAL A 26 -46.59 5.41 17.53
N LYS A 27 -45.58 6.28 17.63
CA LYS A 27 -44.57 6.52 18.70
C LYS A 27 -44.26 5.44 19.76
N LYS A 28 -42.98 5.09 19.86
CA LYS A 28 -42.23 5.22 21.13
C LYS A 28 -40.76 5.51 20.86
N GLU A 29 -40.33 6.68 21.33
CA GLU A 29 -38.96 7.18 21.34
C GLU A 29 -38.04 6.23 22.12
N VAL A 30 -36.88 5.89 21.55
CA VAL A 30 -35.60 5.85 22.26
C VAL A 30 -34.52 6.26 21.26
N GLU A 31 -33.99 7.45 21.49
CA GLU A 31 -32.76 7.94 20.89
C GLU A 31 -31.60 7.08 21.37
N THR A 32 -30.91 6.42 20.44
CA THR A 32 -29.49 6.09 20.59
C THR A 32 -28.84 6.30 19.22
N PRO A 33 -27.83 7.18 19.11
CA PRO A 33 -27.27 7.56 17.83
C PRO A 33 -26.49 6.39 17.25
N VAL A 34 -26.81 6.06 16.00
CA VAL A 34 -26.00 5.18 15.16
C VAL A 34 -24.62 5.84 15.03
N GLU A 35 -23.60 5.22 15.63
CA GLU A 35 -22.20 5.46 15.33
C GLU A 35 -22.00 5.30 13.82
N THR A 36 -22.15 6.41 13.12
CA THR A 36 -21.48 6.61 11.85
C THR A 36 -20.06 6.97 12.27
N THR A 37 -19.17 5.99 12.29
CA THR A 37 -17.72 6.19 12.30
C THR A 37 -17.35 6.94 11.02
N LYS A 38 -17.64 8.24 11.05
CA LYS A 38 -16.93 9.25 10.30
C LYS A 38 -15.56 9.28 10.97
N GLU A 39 -14.71 8.33 10.61
CA GLU A 39 -13.28 8.44 10.85
C GLU A 39 -12.81 9.56 9.92
N VAL A 40 -13.06 10.78 10.37
CA VAL A 40 -12.30 11.95 9.97
C VAL A 40 -10.87 11.56 10.30
N ALA A 41 -10.13 11.16 9.27
CA ALA A 41 -8.69 11.18 9.27
C ALA A 41 -8.28 12.61 9.62
N LYS A 42 -8.20 12.87 10.93
CA LYS A 42 -7.51 14.02 11.48
C LYS A 42 -6.09 13.78 11.02
N GLU A 43 -5.70 14.49 9.98
CA GLU A 43 -4.35 14.56 9.49
C GLU A 43 -3.49 15.03 10.68
N LYS A 44 -3.00 14.05 11.45
CA LYS A 44 -2.02 14.30 12.50
C LYS A 44 -0.83 14.83 11.71
N VAL A 45 -0.49 16.10 11.91
CA VAL A 45 0.73 16.68 11.37
C VAL A 45 1.87 15.78 11.86
N MET A 46 2.35 14.91 10.97
CA MET A 46 3.40 13.95 11.30
C MET A 46 4.68 14.75 11.55
N ASN A 47 5.29 14.53 12.70
CA ASN A 47 6.61 15.08 12.97
C ASN A 47 7.70 14.21 12.32
N SER A 48 8.95 14.68 12.31
CA SER A 48 10.06 13.96 11.68
C SER A 48 10.27 12.55 12.24
N ASP A 49 10.03 12.33 13.53
CA ASP A 49 10.18 11.02 14.16
C ASP A 49 9.08 10.04 13.72
N ASP A 50 7.84 10.52 13.60
CA ASP A 50 6.71 9.75 13.07
C ASP A 50 7.01 9.28 11.62
N PHE A 51 7.65 10.12 10.80
CA PHE A 51 8.07 9.75 9.44
C PHE A 51 9.16 8.68 9.42
N VAL A 52 10.14 8.73 10.34
CA VAL A 52 11.18 7.71 10.43
C VAL A 52 10.59 6.37 10.87
N VAL A 53 9.68 6.37 11.85
CA VAL A 53 8.99 5.14 12.31
C VAL A 53 8.16 4.52 11.19
N LEU A 54 7.31 5.32 10.53
CA LEU A 54 6.52 4.86 9.39
C LEU A 54 7.42 4.36 8.26
N GLY A 55 8.48 5.08 7.95
CA GLY A 55 9.43 4.70 6.91
C GLY A 55 10.11 3.36 7.20
N LYS A 56 10.51 3.13 8.45
CA LYS A 56 11.09 1.84 8.87
C LYS A 56 10.10 0.68 8.73
N GLN A 57 8.85 0.91 9.12
CA GLN A 57 7.78 -0.08 8.95
C GLN A 57 7.57 -0.39 7.46
N LEU A 58 7.33 0.64 6.63
CA LEU A 58 7.13 0.46 5.19
C LEU A 58 8.32 -0.24 4.53
N PHE A 59 9.55 0.13 4.88
CA PHE A 59 10.76 -0.47 4.32
C PHE A 59 10.85 -1.97 4.65
N THR A 60 10.33 -2.39 5.80
CA THR A 60 10.26 -3.80 6.22
C THR A 60 9.09 -4.51 5.54
N ASP A 61 7.89 -3.94 5.59
CA ASP A 61 6.64 -4.53 5.06
C ASP A 61 6.68 -4.68 3.54
N LYS A 62 7.33 -3.73 2.85
CA LYS A 62 7.56 -3.79 1.40
C LYS A 62 8.83 -4.57 1.04
N THR A 63 9.42 -5.27 1.99
CA THR A 63 10.56 -6.19 1.81
C THR A 63 11.83 -5.55 1.25
N CYS A 64 11.98 -4.22 1.36
CA CYS A 64 13.18 -3.51 0.88
C CYS A 64 14.46 -3.99 1.59
N THR A 65 14.32 -4.45 2.84
CA THR A 65 15.40 -5.04 3.64
C THR A 65 16.01 -6.31 3.03
N THR A 66 15.31 -7.00 2.13
CA THR A 66 15.82 -8.22 1.48
C THR A 66 17.01 -7.91 0.57
N CYS A 67 17.01 -6.73 -0.06
CA CYS A 67 18.02 -6.31 -1.03
C CYS A 67 18.93 -5.19 -0.50
N HIS A 68 18.41 -4.33 0.38
CA HIS A 68 19.11 -3.15 0.87
C HIS A 68 19.36 -3.25 2.38
N GLN A 69 20.58 -3.61 2.74
CA GLN A 69 21.05 -3.59 4.12
C GLN A 69 21.57 -2.20 4.49
N ALA A 70 21.72 -1.93 5.79
CA ALA A 70 22.23 -0.65 6.26
C ALA A 70 23.64 -0.35 5.70
N ASP A 71 24.57 -1.30 5.85
CA ASP A 71 26.02 -1.05 5.71
C ASP A 71 26.70 -1.95 4.67
N ALA A 72 25.98 -2.91 4.08
CA ALA A 72 26.54 -3.88 3.17
C ALA A 72 25.75 -3.96 1.86
N LYS A 73 26.46 -4.04 0.74
CA LYS A 73 25.86 -4.47 -0.52
C LYS A 73 25.58 -5.97 -0.46
N VAL A 74 24.34 -6.38 -0.71
CA VAL A 74 23.95 -7.80 -0.81
C VAL A 74 23.41 -8.12 -2.19
N ILE A 75 22.24 -7.57 -2.52
CA ILE A 75 21.64 -7.62 -3.86
C ILE A 75 21.67 -6.19 -4.40
N GLY A 76 21.03 -5.27 -3.68
CA GLY A 76 21.13 -3.84 -3.93
C GLY A 76 22.26 -3.18 -3.14
N PRO A 77 22.59 -1.91 -3.47
CA PRO A 77 23.53 -1.11 -2.69
C PRO A 77 23.07 -0.93 -1.23
N SER A 78 24.04 -0.72 -0.33
CA SER A 78 23.73 -0.42 1.06
C SER A 78 23.00 0.92 1.20
N ILE A 79 22.21 1.10 2.26
CA ILE A 79 21.50 2.36 2.50
C ILE A 79 22.50 3.50 2.73
N LYS A 80 23.64 3.23 3.37
CA LYS A 80 24.72 4.20 3.52
C LYS A 80 25.32 4.65 2.19
N ASP A 81 25.58 3.72 1.28
CA ASP A 81 26.08 4.07 -0.07
C ASP A 81 25.06 4.87 -0.86
N ILE A 82 23.77 4.49 -0.77
CA ILE A 82 22.69 5.27 -1.38
C ILE A 82 22.69 6.70 -0.83
N ASN A 83 22.68 6.87 0.48
CA ASN A 83 22.66 8.19 1.12
C ASN A 83 23.87 9.03 0.72
N LYS A 84 25.07 8.44 0.71
CA LYS A 84 26.31 9.09 0.29
C LYS A 84 26.21 9.62 -1.13
N VAL A 85 25.87 8.76 -2.10
CA VAL A 85 25.81 9.15 -3.51
C VAL A 85 24.71 10.18 -3.77
N TYR A 86 23.55 10.05 -3.11
CA TYR A 86 22.47 11.04 -3.23
C TYR A 86 22.85 12.40 -2.66
N ALA A 87 23.60 12.44 -1.56
CA ALA A 87 24.14 13.68 -1.00
C ALA A 87 25.18 14.32 -1.95
N GLU A 88 26.14 13.53 -2.44
CA GLU A 88 27.21 14.01 -3.34
C GLU A 88 26.66 14.54 -4.67
N LYS A 89 25.63 13.89 -5.22
CA LYS A 89 25.03 14.25 -6.52
C LYS A 89 23.84 15.19 -6.43
N GLY A 90 23.43 15.60 -5.22
CA GLY A 90 22.21 16.40 -5.03
C GLY A 90 20.94 15.69 -5.51
N GLY A 91 20.91 14.36 -5.42
CA GLY A 91 19.82 13.52 -5.90
C GLY A 91 18.56 13.64 -5.04
N ASN A 92 17.41 13.38 -5.64
CA ASN A 92 16.14 13.31 -4.93
C ASN A 92 15.59 11.87 -4.94
N ILE A 93 15.76 11.16 -3.82
CA ILE A 93 15.32 9.75 -3.70
C ILE A 93 13.83 9.58 -3.91
N VAL A 94 13.01 10.57 -3.53
CA VAL A 94 11.55 10.51 -3.75
C VAL A 94 11.23 10.57 -5.24
N LYS A 95 11.94 11.39 -6.03
CA LYS A 95 11.78 11.39 -7.49
C LYS A 95 12.17 10.04 -8.11
N PHE A 96 13.26 9.44 -7.66
CA PHE A 96 13.65 8.10 -8.10
C PHE A 96 12.59 7.05 -7.76
N LEU A 97 12.08 7.04 -6.52
CA LEU A 97 11.02 6.11 -6.10
C LEU A 97 9.71 6.29 -6.88
N LYS A 98 9.45 7.50 -7.42
CA LYS A 98 8.33 7.76 -8.33
C LYS A 98 8.61 7.38 -9.79
N GLY A 99 9.82 6.93 -10.11
CA GLY A 99 10.25 6.70 -11.50
C GLY A 99 10.49 7.98 -12.31
N GLU A 100 10.61 9.13 -11.65
CA GLU A 100 10.85 10.44 -12.26
C GLU A 100 12.35 10.78 -12.39
N ALA A 101 13.24 9.89 -11.95
CA ALA A 101 14.68 10.05 -12.03
C ALA A 101 15.36 8.70 -12.31
N GLU A 102 16.49 8.74 -13.01
CA GLU A 102 17.30 7.55 -13.30
C GLU A 102 18.06 7.07 -12.05
N ALA A 103 18.49 5.80 -12.07
CA ALA A 103 19.36 5.27 -11.03
C ALA A 103 20.73 5.95 -11.09
N ILE A 104 21.25 6.38 -9.94
CA ILE A 104 22.54 7.10 -9.85
C ILE A 104 23.60 6.37 -9.00
N VAL A 105 23.23 5.23 -8.39
CA VAL A 105 24.06 4.47 -7.44
C VAL A 105 24.61 3.21 -8.08
N ASP A 106 23.72 2.24 -8.38
CA ASP A 106 24.05 1.05 -9.17
C ASP A 106 23.35 1.19 -10.53
N THR A 107 24.15 1.38 -11.57
CA THR A 107 23.69 1.67 -12.94
C THR A 107 23.89 0.49 -13.88
N ASP A 108 24.23 -0.69 -13.34
CA ASP A 108 24.22 -1.92 -14.13
C ASP A 108 22.80 -2.16 -14.69
N PRO A 109 22.63 -2.43 -16.00
CA PRO A 109 21.30 -2.59 -16.60
C PRO A 109 20.45 -3.67 -15.93
N GLY A 110 21.07 -4.75 -15.43
CA GLY A 110 20.38 -5.80 -14.70
C GLY A 110 19.86 -5.31 -13.35
N GLN A 111 20.69 -4.60 -12.58
CA GLN A 111 20.29 -4.01 -11.30
C GLN A 111 19.19 -2.96 -11.46
N VAL A 112 19.31 -2.11 -12.50
CA VAL A 112 18.28 -1.12 -12.84
C VAL A 112 16.96 -1.80 -13.18
N ALA A 113 16.98 -2.87 -13.98
CA ALA A 113 15.78 -3.63 -14.34
C ALA A 113 15.11 -4.27 -13.12
N ILE A 114 15.90 -4.85 -12.19
CA ILE A 114 15.39 -5.44 -10.94
C ILE A 114 14.70 -4.37 -10.09
N MET A 115 15.37 -3.23 -9.85
CA MET A 115 14.78 -2.17 -9.04
C MET A 115 13.55 -1.55 -9.73
N LYS A 116 13.60 -1.38 -11.06
CA LYS A 116 12.46 -0.89 -11.84
C LYS A 116 11.22 -1.77 -11.71
N ALA A 117 11.37 -3.09 -11.62
CA ALA A 117 10.24 -3.99 -11.36
C ALA A 117 9.57 -3.71 -9.99
N ASN A 118 10.32 -3.32 -8.96
CA ASN A 118 9.75 -2.88 -7.68
C ASN A 118 9.06 -1.52 -7.80
N LEU A 119 9.67 -0.58 -8.54
CA LEU A 119 9.11 0.75 -8.82
C LEU A 119 7.75 0.65 -9.53
N ASP A 120 7.71 -0.10 -10.62
CA ASP A 120 6.51 -0.36 -11.43
C ASP A 120 5.50 -1.30 -10.75
N GLY A 121 5.96 -2.02 -9.71
CA GLY A 121 5.19 -2.94 -8.90
C GLY A 121 4.47 -2.21 -7.76
N PHE A 122 4.97 -2.39 -6.53
CA PHE A 122 4.28 -1.92 -5.33
C PHE A 122 4.66 -0.49 -4.89
N VAL A 123 5.77 0.07 -5.38
CA VAL A 123 6.22 1.40 -4.94
C VAL A 123 5.36 2.50 -5.54
N LYS A 124 4.92 2.37 -6.81
CA LYS A 124 4.02 3.33 -7.46
C LYS A 124 2.68 3.53 -6.74
N ASP A 125 2.27 2.54 -5.93
CA ASP A 125 1.00 2.58 -5.20
C ASP A 125 1.14 3.31 -3.84
N LEU A 126 2.37 3.71 -3.46
CA LEU A 126 2.62 4.48 -2.24
C LEU A 126 2.26 5.96 -2.42
N SER A 127 1.63 6.53 -1.41
CA SER A 127 1.33 7.96 -1.33
C SER A 127 2.61 8.81 -1.20
N GLY A 128 2.49 10.11 -1.47
CA GLY A 128 3.60 11.05 -1.29
C GLY A 128 4.17 11.06 0.14
N ASN A 129 3.32 10.92 1.16
CA ASN A 129 3.74 10.86 2.56
C ASN A 129 4.48 9.56 2.87
N GLU A 130 4.03 8.42 2.35
CA GLU A 130 4.72 7.14 2.52
C GLU A 130 6.10 7.13 1.84
N LEU A 131 6.21 7.71 0.64
CA LEU A 131 7.50 7.89 -0.04
C LEU A 131 8.43 8.84 0.73
N ALA A 132 7.89 9.91 1.29
CA ALA A 132 8.64 10.81 2.15
C ALA A 132 9.11 10.11 3.44
N ALA A 133 8.29 9.22 4.01
CA ALA A 133 8.63 8.39 5.17
C ALA A 133 9.77 7.42 4.86
N LEU A 134 9.70 6.69 3.75
CA LEU A 134 10.79 5.83 3.28
C LEU A 134 12.10 6.62 3.15
N ALA A 135 12.04 7.80 2.53
CA ALA A 135 13.20 8.67 2.38
C ALA A 135 13.73 9.19 3.73
N ALA A 136 12.86 9.51 4.69
CA ALA A 136 13.25 9.93 6.04
C ALA A 136 13.95 8.78 6.79
N TYR A 137 13.39 7.57 6.74
CA TYR A 137 14.01 6.39 7.33
C TYR A 137 15.37 6.09 6.72
N MET A 138 15.50 6.07 5.38
CA MET A 138 16.79 5.84 4.73
C MET A 138 17.84 6.85 5.20
N ARG A 139 17.50 8.15 5.23
CA ARG A 139 18.41 9.21 5.72
C ARG A 139 18.79 9.10 7.19
N SER A 140 17.99 8.43 8.02
CA SER A 140 18.31 8.21 9.44
C SER A 140 19.48 7.24 9.64
N ILE A 141 19.82 6.45 8.61
CA ILE A 141 20.91 5.46 8.63
C ILE A 141 22.21 6.16 8.18
N LYS A 142 23.15 6.31 9.11
CA LYS A 142 24.41 7.05 8.95
C LYS A 142 25.61 6.13 8.80
#